data_AF-A0A5E4F375-F1
#
_entry.id   AF-A0A5E4F375-F1
#
_cell.length_a   1.000
_cell.length_b   1.000
_cell.length_c   1.000
_cell.angle_alpha   90.00
_cell.angle_beta   90.00
_cell.angle_gamma   90.00
#
_symmetry.space_group_name_H-M   'P 1'
#
loop_
_entity.id
_entity.type
_entity.pdbx_description
1 polymer ?
#
loop_
_entity_poly.entity_id
_entity_poly.type
_entity_poly.pdbx_seq_one_letter_code
_entity_poly.pdbx_strand_id
1 'polypeptide(L)'
;MYVPGFGEASPEAKAANNLHSFFTYIAVGIVTAQLESYNPEAYEEMMEFLSRNSLNDGDQFCANLMRESSRHNALALRILEVRSAYCKNDFEWDNLKRLAFKMVDESNTRLMRDYVLEISHVEGEGK
;
A
#
# COMPACT_ATOMS: atom_id res chain seq x y z
N MET A 1 -22.41 5.66 3.72
CA MET A 1 -23.48 4.74 3.26
C MET A 1 -23.60 3.63 4.30
N TYR A 2 -24.81 3.19 4.66
CA TYR A 2 -24.97 2.04 5.58
C TYR A 2 -24.67 0.75 4.82
N VAL A 3 -23.79 -0.09 5.36
CA VAL A 3 -23.47 -1.41 4.79
C VAL A 3 -23.93 -2.48 5.78
N PRO A 4 -24.93 -3.32 5.41
CA PRO A 4 -25.39 -4.40 6.26
C PRO A 4 -24.21 -5.31 6.69
N GLY A 5 -24.12 -5.62 7.99
CA GLY A 5 -23.06 -6.45 8.55
C GLY A 5 -21.77 -5.70 8.97
N PHE A 6 -21.66 -4.40 8.71
CA PHE A 6 -20.56 -3.56 9.20
C PHE A 6 -21.04 -2.62 10.31
N GLY A 7 -20.83 -3.01 11.57
CA GLY A 7 -21.18 -2.21 12.77
C GLY A 7 -20.05 -1.36 13.35
N GLU A 8 -18.86 -1.37 12.73
CA GLU A 8 -17.67 -0.63 13.15
C GLU A 8 -17.36 0.53 12.18
N ALA A 9 -16.09 0.90 12.02
CA ALA A 9 -15.64 1.79 10.95
C ALA A 9 -16.14 1.32 9.58
N SER A 10 -16.59 2.27 8.75
CA SER A 10 -17.13 1.95 7.43
C SER A 10 -16.07 1.25 6.55
N PRO A 11 -16.48 0.45 5.56
CA PRO A 11 -15.53 -0.15 4.62
C PRO A 11 -14.62 0.88 3.94
N GLU A 12 -15.14 2.07 3.62
CA GLU A 12 -14.36 3.15 3.06
C GLU A 12 -13.32 3.69 4.04
N ALA A 13 -13.65 3.80 5.33
CA ALA A 13 -12.70 4.20 6.36
C ALA A 13 -11.59 3.15 6.55
N LYS A 14 -11.93 1.85 6.52
CA LYS A 14 -10.94 0.77 6.57
C LYS A 14 -10.03 0.79 5.34
N ALA A 15 -10.59 1.00 4.14
CA ALA A 15 -9.82 1.13 2.90
C ALA A 15 -8.90 2.36 2.92
N ALA A 16 -9.40 3.51 3.40
CA ALA A 16 -8.61 4.73 3.54
C ALA A 16 -7.43 4.53 4.52
N ASN A 17 -7.65 3.83 5.62
CA ASN A 17 -6.57 3.50 6.57
C ASN A 17 -5.50 2.60 5.94
N ASN A 18 -5.89 1.62 5.12
CA ASN A 18 -4.92 0.80 4.38
C ASN A 18 -4.13 1.65 3.37
N LEU A 19 -4.79 2.56 2.65
CA LEU A 19 -4.12 3.49 1.73
C LEU A 19 -3.18 4.45 2.46
N HIS A 20 -3.54 4.91 3.66
CA HIS A 20 -2.68 5.74 4.51
C HIS A 20 -1.34 5.05 4.81
N SER A 21 -1.36 3.80 5.29
CA SER A 21 -0.13 3.03 5.51
C SER A 21 0.60 2.77 4.21
N PHE A 22 -0.12 2.45 3.13
CA PHE A 22 0.47 2.24 1.81
C PHE A 22 1.21 3.48 1.29
N PHE A 23 0.67 4.68 1.45
CA PHE A 23 1.35 5.91 1.05
C PHE A 23 2.61 6.18 1.86
N THR A 24 2.63 5.77 3.14
CA THR A 24 3.87 5.85 3.94
C THR A 24 4.93 4.89 3.38
N TYR A 25 4.55 3.66 3.06
CA TYR A 25 5.44 2.69 2.40
C TYR A 25 6.01 3.24 1.08
N ILE A 26 5.16 3.81 0.21
CA ILE A 26 5.59 4.40 -1.06
C ILE A 26 6.52 5.59 -0.83
N ALA A 27 6.19 6.50 0.09
CA ALA A 27 7.01 7.66 0.39
C ALA A 27 8.40 7.29 0.92
N VAL A 28 8.49 6.25 1.77
CA VAL A 28 9.77 5.68 2.20
C VAL A 28 10.58 5.18 1.00
N GLY A 29 9.97 4.41 0.10
CA GLY A 29 10.64 3.95 -1.12
C GLY A 29 11.16 5.10 -1.99
N ILE A 30 10.36 6.15 -2.18
CA ILE A 30 10.75 7.36 -2.92
C ILE A 30 11.95 8.04 -2.26
N VAL A 31 11.87 8.32 -0.94
CA VAL A 31 12.93 9.02 -0.21
C VAL A 31 14.22 8.19 -0.19
N THR A 32 14.13 6.88 0.05
CA THR A 32 15.28 5.97 0.01
C THR A 32 15.95 5.96 -1.37
N ALA A 33 15.18 5.87 -2.46
CA ALA A 33 15.74 5.93 -3.82
C ALA A 33 16.41 7.28 -4.12
N GLN A 34 15.86 8.38 -3.62
CA GLN A 34 16.53 9.69 -3.75
C GLN A 34 17.87 9.66 -2.98
N LEU A 35 17.87 9.23 -1.71
CA LEU A 35 19.06 9.20 -0.83
C LEU A 35 20.22 8.40 -1.44
N GLU A 36 19.94 7.27 -2.10
CA GLU A 36 20.95 6.43 -2.74
C GLU A 36 21.84 7.22 -3.72
N SER A 37 21.27 8.23 -4.39
CA SER A 37 21.99 9.04 -5.37
C SER A 37 22.67 10.30 -4.79
N TYR A 38 22.04 10.98 -3.82
CA TYR A 38 22.49 12.29 -3.36
C TYR A 38 23.13 12.30 -1.97
N ASN A 39 22.86 11.28 -1.14
CA ASN A 39 23.41 11.15 0.21
C ASN A 39 23.48 9.67 0.66
N PRO A 40 24.51 8.92 0.20
CA PRO A 40 24.66 7.49 0.49
C PRO A 40 24.78 7.16 1.98
N GLU A 41 25.35 8.05 2.79
CA GLU A 41 25.47 7.84 4.24
C GLU A 41 24.09 7.82 4.91
N ALA A 42 23.22 8.78 4.58
CA ALA A 42 21.85 8.79 5.07
C ALA A 42 20.99 7.66 4.48
N TYR A 43 21.34 7.15 3.29
CA TYR A 43 20.75 5.92 2.75
C TYR A 43 21.08 4.71 3.63
N GLU A 44 22.35 4.50 3.98
CA GLU A 44 22.78 3.39 4.84
C GLU A 44 22.09 3.44 6.21
N GLU A 45 22.04 4.62 6.85
CA GLU A 45 21.30 4.83 8.10
C GLU A 45 19.81 4.48 7.97
N MET A 46 19.17 4.92 6.86
CA MET A 46 17.76 4.61 6.60
C MET A 46 17.54 3.11 6.40
N MET A 47 18.44 2.41 5.71
CA MET A 47 18.36 0.96 5.51
C MET A 47 18.56 0.19 6.82
N GLU A 48 19.49 0.63 7.67
CA GLU A 48 19.65 0.07 9.02
C GLU A 48 18.38 0.28 9.85
N PHE A 49 17.79 1.47 9.83
CA PHE A 49 16.54 1.76 10.54
C PHE A 49 15.39 0.87 10.05
N LEU A 50 15.25 0.70 8.73
CA LEU A 50 14.24 -0.15 8.11
C LEU A 50 14.39 -1.63 8.48
N SER A 51 15.62 -2.11 8.68
CA SER A 51 15.86 -3.49 9.11
C SER A 51 15.32 -3.80 10.52
N ARG A 52 15.17 -2.77 11.36
CA ARG A 52 14.75 -2.88 12.77
C ARG A 52 13.31 -2.41 13.02
N ASN A 53 12.69 -1.70 12.07
CA ASN A 53 11.38 -1.07 12.24
C ASN A 53 10.42 -1.46 11.11
N SER A 54 9.26 -2.00 11.47
CA SER A 54 8.24 -2.39 10.50
C SER A 54 7.49 -1.19 9.92
N LEU A 55 7.14 -1.28 8.63
CA LEU A 55 6.30 -0.31 7.91
C LEU A 55 4.79 -0.62 7.95
N ASN A 56 4.37 -1.65 8.69
CA ASN A 56 2.96 -2.04 8.77
C ASN A 56 2.07 -0.92 9.34
N ASP A 57 2.60 -0.20 10.33
CA ASP A 57 1.98 1.02 10.88
C ASP A 57 2.87 2.21 10.49
N GLY A 58 2.44 2.94 9.46
CA GLY A 58 3.19 4.05 8.92
C GLY A 58 3.37 5.22 9.90
N ASP A 59 2.40 5.45 10.79
CA ASP A 59 2.49 6.53 11.76
C ASP A 59 3.40 6.17 12.92
N GLN A 60 3.33 4.92 13.41
CA GLN A 60 4.28 4.42 14.40
C GLN A 60 5.71 4.41 13.85
N PHE A 61 5.89 4.02 12.59
CA PHE A 61 7.20 4.08 11.91
C PHE A 61 7.76 5.50 11.89
N CYS A 62 6.99 6.48 11.41
CA CYS A 62 7.42 7.88 11.37
C CYS A 62 7.68 8.42 12.79
N ALA A 63 6.85 8.06 13.76
CA ALA A 63 7.02 8.46 15.15
C ALA A 63 8.34 7.93 15.75
N ASN A 64 8.71 6.68 15.46
CA ASN A 64 9.98 6.11 15.90
C ASN A 64 11.15 6.81 15.22
N LEU A 65 11.07 7.00 13.91
CA LEU A 65 12.12 7.64 13.11
C LEU A 65 12.40 9.08 13.61
N MET A 66 11.35 9.83 13.95
CA MET A 66 11.49 11.17 14.55
C MET A 66 12.28 11.22 15.86
N ARG A 67 12.36 10.10 16.59
CA ARG A 67 12.98 10.03 17.92
C ARG A 67 14.37 9.38 17.92
N GLU A 68 14.79 8.78 16.81
CA GLU A 68 16.07 8.07 16.72
C GLU A 68 17.27 9.05 16.79
N SER A 69 17.25 10.13 16.01
CA SER A 69 18.25 11.20 16.07
C SER A 69 17.75 12.47 15.34
N SER A 70 18.51 13.57 15.42
CA SER A 70 18.18 14.80 14.68
C SER A 70 18.17 14.61 13.16
N ARG A 71 19.07 13.77 12.63
CA ARG A 71 19.12 13.39 11.20
C ARG A 71 17.89 12.57 10.80
N HIS A 72 17.53 11.56 11.60
CA HIS A 72 16.33 10.75 11.35
C HIS A 72 15.05 11.57 11.46
N ASN A 73 14.99 12.56 12.37
CA ASN A 73 13.87 13.50 12.42
C ASN A 73 13.69 14.29 11.11
N ALA A 74 14.79 14.77 10.51
CA ALA A 74 14.72 15.42 9.21
C ALA A 74 14.21 14.47 8.10
N LEU A 75 14.65 13.20 8.12
CA LEU A 75 14.15 12.17 7.19
C LEU A 75 12.67 11.88 7.39
N ALA A 76 12.20 11.80 8.64
CA ALA A 76 10.79 11.59 8.94
C ALA A 76 9.93 12.75 8.42
N LEU A 77 10.35 14.00 8.65
CA LEU A 77 9.66 15.18 8.10
C LEU A 77 9.61 15.14 6.57
N ARG A 78 10.69 14.70 5.92
CA ARG A 78 10.72 14.52 4.46
C ARG A 78 9.71 13.46 4.00
N ILE A 79 9.62 12.32 4.69
CA ILE A 79 8.63 11.28 4.39
C ILE A 79 7.20 11.81 4.56
N LEU A 80 6.93 12.60 5.62
CA LEU A 80 5.61 13.21 5.85
C LEU A 80 5.21 14.17 4.72
N GLU A 81 6.15 14.96 4.23
CA GLU A 81 5.95 15.85 3.09
C GLU A 81 5.65 15.05 1.82
N VAL A 82 6.51 14.07 1.51
CA VAL A 82 6.40 13.24 0.30
C VAL A 82 5.10 12.43 0.28
N ARG A 83 4.70 11.80 1.40
CA ARG A 83 3.43 11.03 1.44
C ARG A 83 2.21 11.91 1.24
N SER A 84 2.23 13.15 1.75
CA SER A 84 1.16 14.12 1.56
C SER A 84 1.11 14.59 0.10
N ALA A 85 2.26 14.91 -0.50
CA ALA A 85 2.35 15.31 -1.90
C ALA A 85 1.89 14.19 -2.85
N TYR A 86 2.41 12.98 -2.66
CA TYR A 86 2.08 11.84 -3.49
C TYR A 86 0.58 11.52 -3.45
N CYS A 87 0.00 11.42 -2.26
CA CYS A 87 -1.44 11.14 -2.08
C CYS A 87 -2.35 12.18 -2.75
N LYS A 88 -1.96 13.46 -2.72
CA LYS A 88 -2.83 14.57 -3.19
C LYS A 88 -2.63 14.95 -4.64
N ASN A 89 -1.41 14.79 -5.17
CA ASN A 89 -1.04 15.37 -6.46
C ASN A 89 -0.64 14.30 -7.49
N ASP A 90 0.02 13.22 -7.05
CA ASP A 90 0.65 12.27 -7.99
C ASP A 90 -0.13 10.95 -8.10
N PHE A 91 -0.80 10.52 -7.02
CA PHE A 91 -1.54 9.28 -7.00
C PHE A 91 -2.80 9.38 -7.87
N GLU A 92 -2.87 8.54 -8.89
CA GLU A 92 -3.96 8.53 -9.86
C GLU A 92 -5.23 7.87 -9.30
N TRP A 93 -6.00 8.61 -8.50
CA TRP A 93 -7.23 8.13 -7.87
C TRP A 93 -8.27 7.57 -8.86
N ASP A 94 -8.45 8.22 -10.01
CA ASP A 94 -9.37 7.75 -11.05
C ASP A 94 -8.90 6.43 -11.68
N ASN A 95 -7.58 6.27 -11.83
CA ASN A 95 -7.00 5.04 -12.33
C ASN A 95 -7.12 3.91 -11.29
N LEU A 96 -6.91 4.19 -10.00
CA LEU A 96 -7.18 3.23 -8.92
C LEU A 96 -8.63 2.73 -8.98
N LYS A 97 -9.59 3.65 -9.10
CA LYS A 97 -11.02 3.31 -9.19
C LYS A 97 -11.30 2.45 -10.42
N ARG A 98 -10.77 2.82 -11.59
CA ARG A 98 -10.91 2.07 -12.84
C ARG A 98 -10.33 0.65 -12.72
N LEU A 99 -9.15 0.53 -12.13
CA LEU A 99 -8.49 -0.76 -11.92
C LEU A 99 -9.27 -1.64 -10.94
N ALA A 100 -9.77 -1.08 -9.84
CA ALA A 100 -10.57 -1.81 -8.86
C ALA A 100 -11.81 -2.46 -9.51
N PHE A 101 -12.53 -1.74 -10.37
CA PHE A 101 -13.65 -2.30 -11.13
C PHE A 101 -13.21 -3.40 -12.09
N LYS A 102 -12.20 -3.09 -12.92
CA LYS A 102 -11.67 -4.04 -13.90
C LYS A 102 -11.24 -5.35 -13.26
N MET A 103 -10.53 -5.31 -12.13
CA MET A 103 -10.03 -6.48 -11.44
C MET A 103 -11.16 -7.39 -10.92
N VAL A 104 -12.25 -6.80 -10.41
CA VAL A 104 -13.43 -7.57 -9.97
C VAL A 104 -14.11 -8.24 -11.16
N ASP A 105 -14.35 -7.49 -12.24
CA ASP A 105 -15.01 -8.00 -13.44
C ASP A 105 -14.24 -9.15 -14.10
N GLU A 106 -12.91 -8.97 -14.25
CA GLU A 106 -12.02 -9.99 -14.81
C GLU A 106 -11.92 -11.20 -13.89
N SER A 107 -11.85 -11.00 -12.57
CA SER A 107 -11.80 -12.11 -11.63
C SER A 107 -13.08 -12.94 -11.66
N ASN A 108 -14.25 -12.31 -11.66
CA ASN A 108 -15.54 -13.01 -11.75
C ASN A 108 -15.66 -13.80 -13.05
N THR A 109 -15.27 -13.18 -14.18
CA THR A 109 -15.28 -13.85 -15.49
C THR A 109 -14.36 -15.07 -15.52
N ARG A 110 -13.15 -14.95 -14.96
CA ARG A 110 -12.19 -16.05 -14.88
C ARG A 110 -12.72 -17.18 -14.01
N LEU A 111 -13.16 -16.89 -12.79
CA LEU A 111 -13.66 -17.89 -11.85
C LEU A 111 -14.83 -18.71 -12.43
N MET A 112 -15.78 -18.05 -13.10
CA MET A 112 -16.90 -18.74 -13.74
C MET A 112 -16.45 -19.63 -14.90
N ARG A 113 -15.49 -19.16 -15.71
CA ARG A 113 -14.94 -19.93 -16.83
C ARG A 113 -14.19 -21.16 -16.34
N ASP A 114 -13.32 -20.99 -15.35
CA ASP A 114 -12.51 -22.07 -14.78
C ASP A 114 -13.43 -23.16 -14.20
N TYR A 115 -14.47 -22.76 -13.45
CA TYR A 115 -15.46 -23.69 -12.91
C TYR A 115 -16.19 -24.50 -14.00
N VAL A 116 -16.62 -23.85 -15.09
CA VAL A 116 -17.30 -24.55 -16.20
C VAL A 116 -16.37 -25.56 -16.88
N LEU A 117 -15.09 -25.21 -17.05
CA LEU A 117 -14.11 -26.12 -17.63
C LEU A 117 -13.87 -27.34 -16.73
N GLU A 118 -13.72 -27.13 -15.42
CA GLU A 118 -13.53 -28.21 -14.45
C GLU A 118 -14.66 -29.23 -14.49
N ILE A 119 -15.93 -28.79 -14.41
CA ILE A 119 -17.07 -29.71 -14.40
C ILE A 119 -17.28 -30.42 -15.74
N SER A 120 -16.95 -29.75 -16.86
CA SER A 120 -17.08 -30.35 -18.20
C SER A 120 -16.07 -31.48 -18.42
N HIS A 121 -14.88 -31.39 -17.81
CA HIS A 121 -13.91 -32.48 -17.82
C HIS A 121 -14.36 -33.68 -16.96
N VAL A 122 -15.04 -33.44 -15.83
CA VAL A 122 -15.57 -34.50 -14.95
C VAL A 122 -16.71 -35.28 -15.61
N GLU A 123 -17.58 -34.61 -16.38
CA GLU A 123 -18.67 -35.30 -17.11
C GLU A 123 -18.18 -36.16 -18.29
N GLY A 124 -16.99 -35.87 -18.83
CA GLY A 124 -16.38 -36.61 -19.95
C GLY A 124 -15.70 -37.92 -19.56
N GLU A 125 -15.21 -38.04 -18.32
CA GLU A 125 -14.53 -39.25 -17.80
C GLU A 125 -15.49 -40.24 -17.14
N GLY A 126 -16.76 -39.86 -16.95
CA GLY A 126 -17.82 -40.68 -16.34
C GLY A 126 -18.65 -41.52 -17.31
N LYS A 127 -18.20 -41.71 -18.56
CA LYS A 127 -18.86 -42.55 -19.58
C LYS A 127 -17.95 -43.65 -20.11
#